data_AF-A0A1Q3V6J6-F1
#
_entry.id   AF-A0A1Q3V6J6-F1
#
_cell.length_a   1.000
_cell.length_b   1.000
_cell.length_c   1.000
_cell.angle_alpha   90.00
_cell.angle_beta   90.00
_cell.angle_gamma   90.00
#
_symmetry.space_group_name_H-M   'P 1'
#
loop_
_entity.id
_entity.type
_entity.pdbx_description
1 polymer ?
#
loop_
_entity_poly.entity_id
_entity_poly.type
_entity_poly.pdbx_seq_one_letter_code
_entity_poly.pdbx_strand_id
1 'polypeptide(L)'
;MNAAVLLAAFINAIPAIFGWMAIIALLVLMPLACFQRTRPAAAMGFMLSLPLLAFLVWVSCLITVYAYWGLTSLLVATFVVGVGVVPAAAIAVLLDGTWYDVLGLFLMITLTVAVAAAAFGLQDTN
;
A
#
# COMPACT_ATOMS: atom_id res chain seq x y z
N MET A 1 -14.33 11.67 23.65
CA MET A 1 -14.30 11.10 22.28
C MET A 1 -14.80 9.67 22.37
N ASN A 2 -15.87 9.34 21.63
CA ASN A 2 -16.42 7.98 21.64
C ASN A 2 -15.51 7.03 20.86
N ALA A 3 -15.44 5.76 21.27
CA ALA A 3 -14.58 4.73 20.66
C ALA A 3 -14.77 4.60 19.13
N ALA A 4 -15.99 4.83 18.64
CA ALA A 4 -16.30 4.83 17.21
C ALA A 4 -15.55 5.92 16.42
N VAL A 5 -15.35 7.10 17.02
CA VAL A 5 -14.61 8.20 16.38
C VAL A 5 -13.12 7.88 16.30
N LEU A 6 -12.57 7.23 17.33
CA LEU A 6 -11.18 6.76 17.32
C LEU A 6 -10.96 5.70 16.24
N LEU A 7 -11.88 4.75 16.09
CA LEU A 7 -11.80 3.71 15.06
C LEU A 7 -11.88 4.31 13.65
N ALA A 8 -12.82 5.23 13.42
CA ALA A 8 -12.94 5.91 12.13
C ALA A 8 -11.70 6.75 11.79
N ALA A 9 -11.14 7.46 12.78
CA ALA A 9 -9.90 8.21 12.59
C ALA A 9 -8.72 7.29 12.23
N PHE A 10 -8.63 6.12 12.87
CA PHE A 10 -7.60 5.13 12.58
C PHE A 10 -7.71 4.57 11.16
N ILE A 11 -8.92 4.19 10.72
CA ILE A 11 -9.17 3.67 9.36
C ILE A 11 -8.80 4.72 8.30
N ASN A 12 -9.19 5.98 8.51
CA ASN A 12 -8.89 7.07 7.58
C ASN A 12 -7.41 7.49 7.60
N ALA A 13 -6.68 7.23 8.68
CA ALA A 13 -5.27 7.57 8.77
C ALA A 13 -4.41 6.68 7.86
N ILE A 14 -4.81 5.44 7.60
CA ILE A 14 -3.99 4.47 6.83
C ILE A 14 -3.76 4.95 5.38
N PRO A 15 -4.78 5.31 4.59
CA PRO A 15 -4.58 5.85 3.25
C PRO A 15 -3.82 7.19 3.24
N ALA A 16 -4.05 8.02 4.26
CA ALA A 16 -3.37 9.31 4.38
C ALA A 16 -1.86 9.13 4.63
N ILE A 17 -1.47 8.26 5.56
CA ILE A 17 -0.07 7.93 5.85
C ILE A 17 0.61 7.36 4.60
N PHE A 18 -0.05 6.44 3.91
CA PHE A 18 0.44 5.89 2.65
C PHE A 18 0.66 6.99 1.60
N GLY A 19 -0.30 7.91 1.43
CA GLY A 19 -0.18 9.02 0.49
C GLY A 19 1.04 9.89 0.78
N TRP A 20 1.26 10.27 2.04
CA TRP A 20 2.44 11.02 2.44
C TRP A 20 3.75 10.26 2.19
N MET A 21 3.80 8.96 2.51
CA MET A 21 4.98 8.13 2.24
C MET A 21 5.25 8.01 0.73
N ALA A 22 4.21 7.83 -0.08
CA ALA A 22 4.33 7.75 -1.54
C ALA A 22 4.81 9.07 -2.16
N ILE A 23 4.33 10.21 -1.65
CA ILE A 23 4.79 11.54 -2.08
C ILE A 23 6.27 11.72 -1.76
N ILE A 24 6.71 11.36 -0.56
CA ILE A 24 8.13 11.45 -0.17
C ILE A 24 8.98 10.52 -1.04
N ALA A 25 8.51 9.30 -1.29
CA ALA A 25 9.18 8.34 -2.17
C ALA A 25 9.33 8.86 -3.61
N LEU A 26 8.27 9.44 -4.18
CA LEU A 26 8.30 9.95 -5.56
C LEU A 26 8.97 11.31 -5.72
N LEU A 27 8.76 12.26 -4.80
CA LEU A 27 9.28 13.63 -4.96
C LEU A 27 10.64 13.85 -4.31
N VAL A 28 11.05 13.02 -3.35
CA VAL A 28 12.35 13.19 -2.67
C VAL A 28 13.30 12.10 -3.11
N LEU A 29 12.92 10.83 -2.95
CA LEU A 29 13.82 9.70 -3.22
C LEU A 29 14.05 9.48 -4.73
N MET A 30 13.03 9.68 -5.57
CA MET A 30 13.17 9.53 -7.04
C MET A 30 14.15 10.53 -7.68
N PRO A 31 14.07 11.86 -7.42
CA PRO A 31 15.08 12.78 -7.96
C PRO A 31 16.46 12.57 -7.34
N LEU A 32 16.56 12.17 -6.07
CA LEU A 32 17.85 11.79 -5.47
C LEU A 32 18.47 10.54 -6.13
N ALA A 33 17.66 9.64 -6.66
CA ALA A 33 18.11 8.46 -7.40
C ALA A 33 18.70 8.79 -8.79
N CYS A 34 18.38 9.96 -9.34
CA CYS A 34 18.92 10.43 -10.62
C CYS A 34 20.40 10.86 -10.51
N PHE A 35 20.85 11.28 -9.32
CA PHE A 35 22.24 11.70 -9.10
C PHE A 35 23.11 10.51 -8.66
N GLN A 36 24.15 10.21 -9.43
CA GLN A 36 25.04 9.05 -9.22
C GLN A 36 25.66 8.99 -7.82
N ARG A 37 25.90 10.14 -7.18
CA ARG A 37 26.53 10.24 -5.86
C ARG A 37 25.59 9.94 -4.68
N THR A 38 24.27 10.11 -4.86
CA THR A 38 23.24 9.86 -3.83
C THR A 38 22.43 8.59 -4.07
N ARG A 39 22.69 7.88 -5.16
CA ARG A 39 22.09 6.59 -5.51
C ARG A 39 22.05 5.55 -4.38
N PRO A 40 23.16 5.25 -3.66
CA PRO A 40 23.12 4.22 -2.62
C PRO A 40 22.27 4.64 -1.41
N ALA A 41 22.24 5.93 -1.07
CA ALA A 41 21.39 6.44 0.00
C ALA A 41 19.90 6.38 -0.38
N ALA A 42 19.55 6.70 -1.63
CA ALA A 42 18.19 6.57 -2.15
C ALA A 42 17.74 5.10 -2.20
N ALA A 43 18.62 4.18 -2.61
CA ALA A 43 18.34 2.74 -2.64
C ALA A 43 17.98 2.20 -1.25
N MET A 44 18.76 2.54 -0.22
CA MET A 44 18.45 2.15 1.17
C MET A 44 17.11 2.72 1.65
N GLY A 45 16.81 3.99 1.32
CA GLY A 45 15.52 4.61 1.65
C GLY A 45 14.32 3.91 1.01
N PHE A 46 14.46 3.50 -0.26
CA PHE A 46 13.43 2.73 -0.94
C PHE A 46 13.28 1.31 -0.36
N MET A 47 14.39 0.63 -0.04
CA MET A 47 14.34 -0.70 0.57
C MET A 47 13.68 -0.72 1.95
N LEU A 48 13.90 0.31 2.77
CA LEU A 48 13.27 0.44 4.09
C LEU A 48 11.78 0.79 4.00
N SER A 49 11.40 1.62 3.02
CA SER A 49 10.01 2.04 2.85
C SER A 49 9.12 0.98 2.19
N LEU A 50 9.70 0.11 1.37
CA LEU A 50 8.98 -0.95 0.65
C LEU A 50 8.14 -1.87 1.56
N PRO A 51 8.68 -2.52 2.61
CA PRO A 51 7.89 -3.39 3.47
C PRO A 51 6.78 -2.63 4.21
N LEU A 52 7.01 -1.35 4.56
CA LEU A 52 6.00 -0.51 5.20
C LEU A 52 4.85 -0.17 4.25
N LEU A 53 5.17 0.24 3.01
CA LEU A 53 4.16 0.51 1.98
C LEU A 53 3.36 -0.75 1.66
N ALA A 54 4.02 -1.88 1.45
CA ALA A 54 3.36 -3.16 1.19
C ALA A 54 2.44 -3.57 2.35
N PHE A 55 2.87 -3.36 3.60
CA PHE A 55 2.04 -3.64 4.78
C PHE A 55 0.81 -2.72 4.85
N LEU A 56 0.96 -1.42 4.58
CA LEU A 56 -0.16 -0.48 4.56
C LEU A 56 -1.20 -0.85 3.48
N VAL A 57 -0.75 -1.26 2.28
CA VAL A 57 -1.64 -1.76 1.24
C VAL A 57 -2.36 -3.03 1.70
N TRP A 58 -1.63 -3.95 2.32
CA TRP A 58 -2.20 -5.20 2.82
C TRP A 58 -3.28 -4.97 3.88
N VAL A 59 -3.02 -4.10 4.87
CA VAL A 59 -4.02 -3.73 5.89
C VAL A 59 -5.21 -3.03 5.25
N SER A 60 -5.00 -2.16 4.25
CA SER A 60 -6.10 -1.51 3.53
C SER A 60 -6.98 -2.54 2.84
N CYS A 61 -6.38 -3.54 2.19
CA CYS A 61 -7.11 -4.64 1.55
C CYS A 61 -7.92 -5.48 2.56
N LEU A 62 -7.40 -5.72 3.77
CA LEU A 62 -8.15 -6.39 4.85
C LEU A 62 -9.41 -5.60 5.23
N ILE A 63 -9.25 -4.30 5.46
CA ILE A 63 -10.37 -3.43 5.85
C ILE A 63 -11.44 -3.44 4.74
N THR A 64 -11.01 -3.38 3.49
CA THR A 64 -11.88 -3.46 2.32
C THR A 64 -12.66 -4.78 2.27
N VAL A 65 -12.00 -5.93 2.36
CA VAL A 65 -12.68 -7.24 2.31
C VAL A 65 -13.66 -7.38 3.48
N TYR A 66 -13.27 -6.91 4.66
CA TYR A 66 -14.15 -6.89 5.82
C TYR A 66 -15.40 -6.02 5.58
N ALA A 67 -15.22 -4.84 4.98
CA ALA A 67 -16.29 -3.89 4.75
C ALA A 67 -17.36 -4.42 3.78
N TYR A 68 -16.95 -5.11 2.71
CA TYR A 68 -17.89 -5.63 1.71
C TYR A 68 -18.38 -7.05 2.01
N TRP A 69 -17.48 -7.96 2.39
CA TRP A 69 -17.79 -9.40 2.48
C TRP A 69 -17.75 -9.95 3.91
N GLY A 70 -17.41 -9.11 4.90
CA GLY A 70 -17.43 -9.48 6.32
C GLY A 70 -16.25 -10.34 6.80
N LEU A 71 -16.32 -10.75 8.07
CA LEU A 71 -15.23 -11.44 8.77
C LEU A 71 -14.89 -12.82 8.19
N THR A 72 -15.91 -13.61 7.82
CA THR A 72 -15.71 -14.98 7.33
C THR A 72 -14.89 -14.99 6.04
N SER A 73 -15.22 -14.09 5.11
CA SER A 73 -14.55 -13.92 3.83
C SER A 73 -13.11 -13.41 4.02
N LEU A 74 -12.90 -12.52 4.99
CA LEU A 74 -11.57 -12.04 5.36
C LEU A 74 -10.67 -13.15 5.91
N LEU A 75 -11.20 -14.00 6.79
CA LEU A 75 -10.47 -15.15 7.32
C LEU A 75 -10.09 -16.13 6.20
N VAL A 76 -11.02 -16.43 5.29
CA VAL A 76 -10.73 -17.28 4.13
C VAL A 76 -9.67 -16.66 3.24
N ALA A 77 -9.81 -15.38 2.88
CA ALA A 77 -8.84 -14.68 2.04
C ALA A 77 -7.43 -14.66 2.65
N THR A 78 -7.33 -14.48 3.97
CA THR A 78 -6.06 -14.40 4.71
C THR A 78 -5.41 -15.77 4.93
N PHE A 79 -6.19 -16.78 5.34
CA PHE A 79 -5.65 -18.07 5.76
C PHE A 79 -5.56 -19.11 4.63
N VAL A 80 -6.45 -19.04 3.63
CA VAL A 80 -6.48 -20.02 2.52
C VAL A 80 -5.59 -19.59 1.36
N VAL A 81 -5.52 -18.28 1.10
CA VAL A 81 -4.77 -17.71 -0.03
C VAL A 81 -3.53 -16.92 0.44
N GLY A 82 -3.32 -16.78 1.75
CA GLY A 82 -2.17 -16.06 2.30
C GLY A 82 -2.16 -14.58 1.90
N VAL A 83 -1.24 -14.22 1.00
CA VAL A 83 -1.14 -12.88 0.36
C VAL A 83 -2.38 -12.58 -0.52
N GLY A 84 -3.26 -13.56 -0.72
CA GLY A 84 -4.48 -13.45 -1.51
C GLY A 84 -5.56 -12.48 -1.01
N VAL A 85 -5.35 -11.83 0.13
CA VAL A 85 -6.17 -10.67 0.55
C VAL A 85 -6.18 -9.57 -0.50
N VAL A 86 -5.08 -9.35 -1.22
CA VAL A 86 -5.00 -8.32 -2.26
C VAL A 86 -5.93 -8.63 -3.45
N PRO A 87 -5.86 -9.81 -4.11
CA PRO A 87 -6.81 -10.15 -5.16
C PRO A 87 -8.25 -10.28 -4.64
N ALA A 88 -8.46 -10.75 -3.41
CA ALA A 88 -9.80 -10.78 -2.81
C ALA A 88 -10.38 -9.36 -2.63
N ALA A 89 -9.58 -8.40 -2.15
CA ALA A 89 -10.00 -7.00 -2.03
C ALA A 89 -10.28 -6.38 -3.39
N ALA A 90 -9.47 -6.68 -4.40
CA ALA A 90 -9.71 -6.23 -5.76
C ALA A 90 -11.04 -6.74 -6.30
N ILE A 91 -11.36 -8.03 -6.12
CA ILE A 91 -12.64 -8.60 -6.55
C ILE A 91 -13.81 -8.02 -5.75
N ALA A 92 -13.67 -7.90 -4.43
CA ALA A 92 -14.71 -7.34 -3.57
C ALA A 92 -15.06 -5.89 -3.97
N VAL A 93 -14.05 -5.06 -4.23
CA VAL A 93 -14.24 -3.66 -4.65
C VAL A 93 -14.76 -3.54 -6.07
N LEU A 94 -14.42 -4.46 -6.98
CA LEU A 94 -14.96 -4.48 -8.34
C LEU A 94 -16.43 -4.90 -8.41
N LEU A 95 -16.88 -5.76 -7.48
CA LEU A 95 -18.26 -6.26 -7.46
C LEU A 95 -19.19 -5.39 -6.62
N ASP A 96 -18.75 -4.96 -5.45
CA ASP A 96 -19.60 -4.30 -4.44
C ASP A 96 -19.13 -2.88 -4.08
N GLY A 97 -17.96 -2.46 -4.58
CA GLY A 97 -17.35 -1.17 -4.26
C GLY A 97 -17.75 0.00 -5.15
N THR A 98 -17.38 1.21 -4.72
CA THR A 98 -17.52 2.41 -5.56
C THR A 98 -16.31 2.57 -6.48
N TRP A 99 -16.48 3.28 -7.60
CA TRP A 99 -15.33 3.57 -8.48
C TRP A 99 -14.20 4.34 -7.79
N TYR A 100 -14.52 5.12 -6.75
CA TYR A 100 -13.52 5.82 -5.96
C TYR A 100 -12.67 4.85 -5.14
N ASP A 101 -13.30 3.83 -4.54
CA ASP A 101 -12.59 2.80 -3.76
C ASP A 101 -11.70 1.94 -4.66
N VAL A 102 -12.17 1.61 -5.87
CA VAL A 102 -11.37 0.89 -6.88
C VAL A 102 -10.13 1.70 -7.24
N LEU A 103 -10.31 2.98 -7.59
CA LEU A 103 -9.20 3.87 -7.97
C LEU A 103 -8.21 4.04 -6.82
N GLY A 104 -8.70 4.20 -5.58
CA GLY A 104 -7.86 4.32 -4.40
C GLY A 104 -7.00 3.08 -4.17
N LEU A 105 -7.62 1.90 -4.15
CA LEU A 105 -6.91 0.63 -3.95
C LEU A 105 -5.91 0.36 -5.09
N PHE A 106 -6.30 0.65 -6.34
CA PHE A 106 -5.44 0.49 -7.51
C PHE A 106 -4.23 1.43 -7.47
N LEU A 107 -4.42 2.70 -7.08
CA LEU A 107 -3.33 3.66 -6.91
C LEU A 107 -2.33 3.20 -5.85
N MET A 108 -2.83 2.73 -4.70
CA MET A 108 -1.97 2.24 -3.62
C MET A 108 -1.12 1.03 -4.06
N ILE A 109 -1.71 0.08 -4.78
CA ILE A 109 -0.99 -1.08 -5.32
C ILE A 109 0.05 -0.61 -6.35
N THR A 110 -0.34 0.22 -7.31
CA THR A 110 0.54 0.69 -8.40
C THR A 110 1.73 1.48 -7.87
N LEU A 111 1.51 2.37 -6.89
CA LEU A 111 2.57 3.15 -6.26
C LEU A 111 3.56 2.26 -5.49
N THR A 112 3.05 1.23 -4.82
CA THR A 112 3.91 0.27 -4.11
C THR A 112 4.79 -0.51 -5.09
N VAL A 113 4.22 -0.95 -6.23
CA VAL A 113 4.98 -1.63 -7.29
C VAL A 113 6.00 -0.69 -7.95
N ALA A 114 5.65 0.58 -8.16
CA ALA A 114 6.60 1.57 -8.69
C ALA A 114 7.80 1.78 -7.75
N VAL A 115 7.55 1.85 -6.43
CA VAL A 115 8.61 1.93 -5.43
C VAL A 115 9.44 0.63 -5.39
N ALA A 116 8.81 -0.53 -5.55
CA ALA A 116 9.53 -1.80 -5.69
C ALA A 116 10.48 -1.80 -6.88
N ALA A 117 9.99 -1.42 -8.06
CA ALA A 117 10.79 -1.35 -9.27
C ALA A 117 11.97 -0.39 -9.13
N ALA A 118 11.76 0.77 -8.48
CA ALA A 118 12.83 1.71 -8.18
C ALA A 118 13.86 1.15 -7.19
N ALA A 119 13.42 0.42 -6.15
CA ALA A 119 14.31 -0.19 -5.17
C ALA A 119 15.23 -1.24 -5.81
N PHE A 120 14.66 -2.19 -6.57
CA PHE A 120 15.42 -3.26 -7.22
C PHE A 120 16.29 -2.73 -8.37
N GLY A 121 15.77 -1.81 -9.20
CA GLY A 121 16.56 -1.22 -10.28
C GLY A 121 17.78 -0.43 -9.82
N LEU A 122 17.78 0.09 -8.59
CA LEU A 122 18.95 0.74 -7.99
C LEU A 122 19.94 -0.26 -7.39
N GLN A 123 19.50 -1.45 -6.96
CA GLN A 123 20.39 -2.50 -6.47
C GLN A 123 21.27 -3.07 -7.58
N ASP A 124 20.72 -3.28 -8.78
CA ASP A 124 21.45 -3.89 -9.91
C ASP A 124 22.58 -3.02 -10.48
N THR A 125 22.70 -1.76 -10.04
CA THR A 125 23.72 -0.81 -10.52
C THR A 125 24.94 -0.66 -9.60
N ASN A 126 24.98 -1.36 -8.45
CA ASN A 126 26.13 -1.41 -7.55
C ASN A 126 26.92 -2.71 -7.72
#